data_AF-A0A8B8QU41-F1
#
_entry.id   AF-A0A8B8QU41-F1
#
_cell.length_a   1.000
_cell.length_b   1.000
_cell.length_c   1.000
_cell.angle_alpha   90.00
_cell.angle_beta   90.00
_cell.angle_gamma   90.00
#
_symmetry.space_group_name_H-M   'P 1'
#
loop_
_entity.id
_entity.type
_entity.pdbx_description
1 polymer ?
#
loop_
_entity_poly.entity_id
_entity_poly.type
_entity_poly.pdbx_seq_one_letter_code
_entity_poly.pdbx_strand_id
1 'polypeptide(L)'
;MEAPPENDFCSVCHGVFRVPCQANCSHWFCGDCIMLVWHHGSALQPCKCPLCRRNITLLVPAESSLQLRQDPSASEILRKVETYNRSFGGRSDGLIQRMQDLPFFLRRLARELKEPERSLPFIIRARVYISMVLSAIYVLSPVDFIPEAINPIIGYLDDLIIVLICFLHVSALYRSVLYSRHGGS
;
A
#
# COMPACT_ATOMS: atom_id res chain seq x y z
N MET A 1 -8.84 -5.70 10.26
CA MET A 1 -7.45 -6.08 10.64
C MET A 1 -6.90 -7.12 9.67
N GLU A 2 -5.69 -6.94 9.14
CA GLU A 2 -5.11 -7.88 8.16
C GLU A 2 -4.12 -8.82 8.85
N ALA A 3 -4.54 -10.07 9.00
CA ALA A 3 -3.66 -11.22 9.21
C ALA A 3 -3.50 -11.94 7.86
N PRO A 4 -2.46 -12.76 7.68
CA PRO A 4 -2.42 -13.70 6.56
C PRO A 4 -3.69 -14.57 6.56
N PRO A 5 -4.20 -14.99 5.38
CA PRO A 5 -5.36 -15.87 5.28
C PRO A 5 -5.22 -17.13 6.14
N GLU A 6 -6.34 -17.61 6.68
CA GLU A 6 -6.37 -18.86 7.45
C GLU A 6 -5.94 -20.02 6.55
N ASN A 7 -4.93 -20.79 6.97
CA ASN A 7 -4.26 -21.87 6.23
C ASN A 7 -3.25 -21.47 5.14
N ASP A 8 -2.90 -20.19 5.01
CA ASP A 8 -1.74 -19.81 4.19
C ASP A 8 -0.42 -20.10 4.93
N PHE A 9 0.61 -20.43 4.14
CA PHE A 9 1.97 -20.66 4.61
C PHE A 9 2.95 -19.70 3.94
N CYS A 10 4.05 -19.40 4.62
CA CYS A 10 5.09 -18.57 4.03
C CYS A 10 5.74 -19.30 2.86
N SER A 11 5.75 -18.70 1.67
CA SER A 11 6.31 -19.33 0.46
C SER A 11 7.84 -19.45 0.45
N VAL A 12 8.53 -19.03 1.52
CA VAL A 12 9.99 -19.09 1.64
C VAL A 12 10.40 -20.21 2.58
N CYS A 13 9.84 -20.26 3.80
CA CYS A 13 10.13 -21.34 4.75
C CYS A 13 9.11 -22.50 4.71
N HIS A 14 8.02 -22.36 3.95
CA HIS A 14 6.91 -23.31 3.87
C HIS A 14 6.23 -23.62 5.22
N GLY A 15 6.41 -22.75 6.21
CA GLY A 15 5.85 -22.87 7.55
C GLY A 15 4.83 -21.79 7.88
N VAL A 16 4.28 -21.88 9.09
CA VAL A 16 3.36 -20.87 9.65
C VAL A 16 4.09 -19.52 9.75
N PHE A 17 3.37 -18.43 9.48
CA PHE A 17 3.96 -17.10 9.53
C PHE A 17 4.45 -16.73 10.93
N ARG A 18 5.76 -16.47 11.04
CA ARG A 18 6.37 -15.83 12.22
C ARG A 18 6.59 -14.36 11.93
N VAL A 19 6.04 -13.48 12.78
CA VAL A 19 6.04 -12.02 12.57
C VAL A 19 5.60 -11.69 11.12
N PRO A 20 4.35 -12.02 10.74
CA PRO A 20 3.86 -11.82 9.38
C PRO A 20 4.01 -10.36 8.93
N CYS A 21 4.51 -10.19 7.71
CA CYS A 21 4.61 -8.92 7.00
C CYS A 21 3.95 -9.04 5.62
N GLN A 22 3.13 -8.07 5.28
CA GLN A 22 2.47 -7.97 3.98
C GLN A 22 3.25 -7.00 3.08
N ALA A 23 3.52 -7.40 1.84
CA ALA A 23 4.14 -6.55 0.84
C ALA A 23 3.11 -5.63 0.16
N ASN A 24 3.57 -4.55 -0.50
CA ASN A 24 2.75 -3.68 -1.37
C ASN A 24 2.04 -4.42 -2.52
N CYS A 25 2.49 -5.62 -2.86
CA CYS A 25 1.82 -6.53 -3.80
C CYS A 25 0.78 -7.46 -3.14
N SER A 26 0.38 -7.21 -1.89
CA SER A 26 -0.57 -7.98 -1.06
C SER A 26 -0.14 -9.37 -0.57
N HIS A 27 1.00 -9.90 -1.03
CA HIS A 27 1.54 -11.18 -0.56
C HIS A 27 2.15 -11.11 0.85
N TRP A 28 2.06 -12.22 1.58
CA TRP A 28 2.52 -12.37 2.95
C TRP A 28 3.80 -13.19 3.07
N PHE A 29 4.68 -12.79 3.99
CA PHE A 29 5.91 -13.50 4.33
C PHE A 29 6.20 -13.40 5.82
N CYS A 30 6.99 -14.32 6.37
CA CYS A 30 7.65 -14.11 7.66
C CYS A 30 8.63 -12.93 7.53
N GLY A 31 8.73 -12.07 8.54
CA GLY A 31 9.65 -10.93 8.52
C GLY A 31 11.10 -11.36 8.29
N ASP A 32 11.57 -12.41 8.98
CA ASP A 32 12.93 -12.96 8.75
C ASP A 32 13.12 -13.49 7.33
N CYS A 33 12.14 -14.21 6.80
CA CYS A 33 12.24 -14.82 5.48
C CYS A 33 12.39 -13.77 4.38
N ILE A 34 11.59 -12.71 4.41
CA ILE A 34 11.67 -11.67 3.38
C ILE A 34 12.93 -10.82 3.54
N MET A 35 13.42 -10.62 4.77
CA MET A 35 14.72 -9.98 5.01
C MET A 35 15.88 -10.82 4.50
N LEU A 36 15.83 -12.14 4.67
CA LEU A 36 16.83 -13.07 4.13
C LEU A 36 16.85 -13.03 2.59
N VAL A 37 15.68 -13.05 1.95
CA VAL A 37 15.57 -12.90 0.49
C VAL A 37 16.19 -11.58 0.01
N TRP A 38 15.97 -10.49 0.74
CA TRP A 38 16.61 -9.21 0.44
C TRP A 38 18.14 -9.25 0.59
N HIS A 39 18.65 -9.85 1.68
CA HIS A 39 20.10 -9.94 1.94
C HIS A 39 20.85 -10.76 0.90
N HIS A 40 20.26 -11.83 0.36
CA HIS A 40 20.85 -12.60 -0.73
C HIS A 40 20.72 -11.94 -2.10
N GLY A 41 19.88 -10.91 -2.21
CA GLY A 41 19.71 -10.12 -3.43
C GLY A 41 20.74 -8.99 -3.55
N SER A 42 20.34 -7.92 -4.22
CA SER A 42 21.12 -6.68 -4.27
C SER A 42 20.69 -5.76 -3.14
N ALA A 43 21.58 -5.51 -2.16
CA ALA A 43 21.30 -4.62 -1.03
C ALA A 43 20.94 -3.18 -1.47
N LEU A 44 21.30 -2.77 -2.69
CA LEU A 44 21.04 -1.44 -3.25
C LEU A 44 19.67 -1.32 -3.94
N GLN A 45 18.96 -2.44 -4.15
CA GLN A 45 17.66 -2.46 -4.82
C GLN A 45 16.57 -3.05 -3.91
N PRO A 46 15.30 -2.65 -4.11
CA PRO A 46 14.19 -3.30 -3.46
C PRO A 46 14.19 -4.80 -3.77
N CYS A 47 13.86 -5.64 -2.78
CA CYS A 47 13.70 -7.06 -3.00
C CYS A 47 12.52 -7.32 -3.94
N LYS A 48 12.58 -8.39 -4.74
CA LYS A 48 11.46 -8.81 -5.58
C LYS A 48 10.61 -9.82 -4.82
N CYS A 49 9.29 -9.69 -4.94
CA CYS A 49 8.35 -10.64 -4.38
C CYS A 49 8.61 -12.05 -4.95
N PRO A 50 8.83 -13.08 -4.10
CA PRO A 50 9.00 -14.46 -4.56
C PRO A 50 7.82 -15.01 -5.39
N LEU A 51 6.60 -14.50 -5.16
CA LEU A 51 5.37 -14.99 -5.80
C LEU A 51 5.06 -14.27 -7.12
N CYS A 52 5.14 -12.94 -7.14
CA CYS A 52 4.73 -12.13 -8.30
C CYS A 52 5.85 -11.30 -8.95
N ARG A 53 7.08 -11.39 -8.43
CA ARG A 53 8.30 -10.71 -8.94
C ARG A 53 8.25 -9.18 -8.96
N ARG A 54 7.19 -8.55 -8.45
CA ARG A 54 7.08 -7.09 -8.27
C ARG A 54 8.05 -6.58 -7.21
N ASN A 55 8.40 -5.31 -7.29
CA ASN A 55 9.30 -4.68 -6.33
C ASN A 55 8.62 -4.45 -4.97
N ILE A 56 9.31 -4.96 -3.97
CA ILE A 56 9.32 -4.77 -2.52
C ILE A 56 9.39 -3.36 -1.95
N THR A 57 8.58 -2.36 -2.30
CA THR A 57 8.89 -0.99 -1.80
C THR A 57 8.36 -0.69 -0.41
N LEU A 58 7.43 -1.49 0.12
CA LEU A 58 6.90 -1.32 1.46
C LEU A 58 6.48 -2.67 2.04
N LEU A 59 6.89 -2.94 3.28
CA LEU A 59 6.48 -4.08 4.09
C LEU A 59 5.67 -3.58 5.28
N VAL A 60 4.48 -4.12 5.46
CA VAL A 60 3.56 -3.75 6.52
C VAL A 60 3.37 -4.93 7.46
N PRO A 61 3.92 -4.89 8.68
CA PRO A 61 3.71 -5.93 9.69
C PRO A 61 2.23 -6.09 10.03
N ALA A 62 1.78 -7.32 10.30
CA ALA A 62 0.45 -7.56 10.87
C ALA A 62 0.34 -6.93 12.26
N GLU A 63 -0.88 -6.57 12.68
CA GLU A 63 -1.11 -5.96 14.00
C GLU A 63 -0.72 -6.91 15.14
N SER A 64 -0.95 -8.22 14.98
CA SER A 64 -0.49 -9.25 15.92
C SER A 64 1.04 -9.27 16.07
N SER A 65 1.78 -9.01 14.99
CA SER A 65 3.24 -8.86 15.03
C SER A 65 3.68 -7.66 15.86
N LEU A 66 2.93 -6.56 15.83
CA LEU A 66 3.22 -5.35 16.62
C LEU A 66 2.98 -5.57 18.12
N GLN A 67 1.99 -6.39 18.48
CA GLN A 67 1.74 -6.78 19.87
C GLN A 67 2.89 -7.66 20.40
N LEU A 68 3.51 -8.47 19.54
CA LEU A 68 4.69 -9.27 19.86
C LEU A 68 5.98 -8.45 20.03
N ARG A 69 5.96 -7.12 19.90
CA ARG A 69 7.18 -6.28 20.00
C ARG A 69 7.90 -6.39 21.35
N GLN A 70 7.26 -6.92 22.39
CA GLN A 70 7.90 -7.20 23.67
C GLN A 70 8.85 -8.41 23.63
N ASP A 71 8.68 -9.31 22.65
CA ASP A 71 9.62 -10.41 22.40
C ASP A 71 10.91 -9.86 21.75
N PRO A 72 12.10 -10.12 22.34
CA PRO A 72 13.38 -9.72 21.77
C PRO A 72 13.57 -10.18 20.31
N SER A 73 13.08 -11.37 19.97
CA SER A 73 13.22 -11.91 18.62
C SER A 73 12.35 -11.18 17.61
N ALA A 74 11.10 -10.88 17.96
CA ALA A 74 10.17 -10.16 17.10
C ALA A 74 10.55 -8.69 16.93
N SER A 75 11.04 -8.04 17.99
CA SER A 75 11.47 -6.64 17.94
C SER A 75 12.64 -6.41 16.98
N GLU A 76 13.62 -7.32 16.95
CA GLU A 76 14.74 -7.22 16.00
C GLU A 76 14.28 -7.40 14.55
N ILE A 77 13.33 -8.30 14.29
CA ILE A 77 12.73 -8.48 12.95
C ILE A 77 12.03 -7.21 12.51
N LEU A 78 11.20 -6.63 13.39
CA LEU A 78 10.47 -5.40 13.09
C LEU A 78 11.43 -4.24 12.83
N ARG A 79 12.56 -4.15 13.54
CA ARG A 79 13.60 -3.13 13.32
C ARG A 79 14.27 -3.28 11.95
N LYS A 80 14.54 -4.52 11.52
CA LYS A 80 15.06 -4.78 10.16
C LYS A 80 14.05 -4.38 9.08
N VAL A 81 12.77 -4.70 9.28
CA VAL A 81 11.69 -4.30 8.37
C VAL A 81 11.54 -2.77 8.31
N GLU A 82 11.63 -2.09 9.45
CA GLU A 82 11.60 -0.62 9.52
C GLU A 82 12.78 0.01 8.76
N THR A 83 13.98 -0.53 8.96
CA THR A 83 15.19 -0.11 8.25
C THR A 83 15.04 -0.30 6.74
N TYR A 84 14.53 -1.46 6.32
CA TYR A 84 14.24 -1.75 4.92
C TYR A 84 13.24 -0.75 4.31
N ASN A 85 12.14 -0.49 5.02
CA ASN A 85 11.14 0.47 4.60
C ASN A 85 11.74 1.87 4.48
N ARG A 86 12.61 2.32 5.40
CA ARG A 86 13.30 3.61 5.30
C ARG A 86 14.15 3.72 4.03
N SER A 87 14.83 2.65 3.64
CA SER A 87 15.69 2.64 2.45
C SER A 87 14.91 2.69 1.13
N PHE A 88 13.72 2.09 1.05
CA PHE A 88 13.00 1.91 -0.22
C PHE A 88 11.59 2.51 -0.29
N GLY A 89 10.96 2.80 0.85
CA GLY A 89 9.57 3.25 0.94
C GLY A 89 9.31 4.64 0.38
N GLY A 90 10.32 5.51 0.43
CA GLY A 90 10.27 6.86 -0.15
C GLY A 90 10.63 6.94 -1.64
N ARG A 91 11.00 5.82 -2.29
CA ARG A 91 11.38 5.86 -3.72
C ARG A 91 10.17 6.24 -4.59
N SER A 92 10.43 7.07 -5.60
CA SER A 92 9.46 7.41 -6.63
C SER A 92 9.23 6.19 -7.54
N ASP A 93 8.21 5.41 -7.19
CA ASP A 93 7.74 4.33 -8.04
C ASP A 93 7.21 4.90 -9.37
N GLY A 94 7.59 4.28 -10.48
CA GLY A 94 7.06 4.62 -11.80
C GLY A 94 5.54 4.42 -11.87
N LEU A 95 4.87 5.11 -12.80
CA LEU A 95 3.41 5.07 -12.92
C LEU A 95 2.84 3.64 -12.99
N ILE A 96 3.51 2.75 -13.72
CA ILE A 96 3.13 1.33 -13.85
C ILE A 96 3.08 0.64 -12.48
N GLN A 97 4.09 0.86 -11.63
CA GLN A 97 4.14 0.27 -10.29
C GLN A 97 3.04 0.86 -9.40
N ARG A 98 2.78 2.16 -9.49
CA ARG A 98 1.68 2.81 -8.75
C ARG A 98 0.33 2.19 -9.11
N MET A 99 0.08 1.95 -10.39
CA MET A 99 -1.15 1.29 -10.85
C MET A 99 -1.24 -0.16 -10.33
N GLN A 100 -0.13 -0.88 -10.28
CA GLN A 100 -0.08 -2.26 -9.77
C GLN A 100 -0.31 -2.35 -8.25
N ASP A 101 0.12 -1.34 -7.50
CA ASP A 101 -0.01 -1.27 -6.04
C ASP A 101 -1.35 -0.63 -5.60
N LEU A 102 -2.01 0.10 -6.50
CA LEU A 102 -3.30 0.75 -6.29
C LEU A 102 -4.35 -0.15 -5.59
N PRO A 103 -4.65 -1.38 -6.06
CA PRO A 103 -5.67 -2.21 -5.44
C PRO A 103 -5.34 -2.57 -4.00
N PHE A 104 -4.05 -2.74 -3.66
CA PHE A 104 -3.63 -3.03 -2.29
C PHE A 104 -3.94 -1.84 -1.37
N PHE A 105 -3.48 -0.65 -1.75
CA PHE A 105 -3.67 0.56 -0.93
C PHE A 105 -5.13 0.95 -0.80
N LEU A 106 -5.91 0.93 -1.90
CA LEU A 106 -7.32 1.31 -1.86
C LEU A 106 -8.16 0.32 -1.05
N ARG A 107 -7.97 -1.00 -1.22
CA ARG A 107 -8.71 -2.01 -0.43
C ARG A 107 -8.44 -1.86 1.06
N ARG A 108 -7.18 -1.59 1.42
CA ARG A 108 -6.79 -1.42 2.82
C ARG A 108 -7.34 -0.12 3.40
N LEU A 109 -7.24 1.00 2.68
CA LEU A 109 -7.84 2.28 3.06
C LEU A 109 -9.37 2.17 3.23
N ALA A 110 -10.06 1.53 2.29
CA ALA A 110 -11.52 1.40 2.34
C ALA A 110 -12.00 0.67 3.61
N ARG A 111 -11.22 -0.30 4.11
CA ARG A 111 -11.51 -0.96 5.39
C ARG A 111 -11.24 -0.04 6.58
N GLU A 112 -10.12 0.67 6.61
CA GLU A 112 -9.81 1.64 7.69
C GLU A 112 -10.80 2.82 7.73
N LEU A 113 -11.47 3.14 6.62
CA LEU A 113 -12.55 4.13 6.58
C LEU A 113 -13.87 3.57 7.13
N LYS A 114 -14.14 2.28 6.96
CA LYS A 114 -15.35 1.61 7.47
C LYS A 114 -15.31 1.34 8.97
N GLU A 115 -14.13 1.24 9.56
CA GLU A 115 -13.94 1.03 11.01
C GLU A 115 -13.86 2.42 11.72
N PRO A 116 -14.91 2.84 12.45
CA PRO A 116 -14.99 4.20 13.00
C PRO A 116 -14.02 4.44 14.18
N GLU A 117 -13.55 3.39 14.86
CA GLU A 117 -12.82 3.53 16.13
C GLU A 117 -11.28 3.71 16.02
N ARG A 118 -10.62 3.75 14.84
CA ARG A 118 -9.14 3.83 14.83
C ARG A 118 -8.36 4.58 13.73
N SER A 119 -7.23 5.09 14.22
CA SER A 119 -5.85 5.26 13.71
C SER A 119 -5.53 6.20 12.55
N LEU A 120 -6.44 6.44 11.59
CA LEU A 120 -6.12 7.36 10.49
C LEU A 120 -6.13 8.81 10.99
N PRO A 121 -5.06 9.60 10.73
CA PRO A 121 -5.06 11.02 11.08
C PRO A 121 -6.26 11.73 10.44
N PHE A 122 -6.95 12.57 11.22
CA PHE A 122 -8.14 13.30 10.75
C PHE A 122 -7.90 14.05 9.43
N ILE A 123 -6.72 14.66 9.28
CA ILE A 123 -6.29 15.39 8.07
C ILE A 123 -6.30 14.47 6.84
N ILE A 124 -5.86 13.22 6.97
CA ILE A 124 -5.83 12.27 5.86
C ILE A 124 -7.24 11.87 5.47
N ARG A 125 -8.11 11.58 6.45
CA ARG A 125 -9.54 11.31 6.19
C ARG A 125 -10.19 12.48 5.46
N ALA A 126 -10.00 13.71 5.94
CA ALA A 126 -10.52 14.91 5.30
C ALA A 126 -10.02 15.06 3.85
N ARG A 127 -8.70 14.89 3.61
CA ARG A 127 -8.14 14.95 2.25
C ARG A 127 -8.72 13.88 1.31
N VAL A 128 -8.89 12.65 1.80
CA VAL A 128 -9.52 11.57 1.02
C VAL A 128 -10.96 11.95 0.67
N TYR A 129 -11.78 12.37 1.65
CA TYR A 129 -13.16 12.77 1.39
C TYR A 129 -13.27 13.97 0.45
N ILE A 130 -12.44 15.00 0.63
CA ILE A 130 -12.39 16.16 -0.26
C ILE A 130 -12.04 15.73 -1.69
N SER A 131 -11.01 14.90 -1.87
CA SER A 131 -10.64 14.38 -3.19
C SER A 131 -11.78 13.62 -3.86
N MET A 132 -12.47 12.76 -3.10
CA MET A 132 -13.62 11.98 -3.61
C MET A 132 -14.80 12.87 -3.97
N VAL A 133 -15.12 13.88 -3.14
CA VAL A 133 -16.22 14.83 -3.41
C VAL A 133 -15.89 15.70 -4.62
N LEU A 134 -14.67 16.24 -4.73
CA LEU A 134 -14.25 17.03 -5.89
C LEU A 134 -14.31 16.20 -7.18
N SER A 135 -13.83 14.95 -7.14
CA SER A 135 -13.95 14.03 -8.28
C SER A 135 -15.40 13.75 -8.65
N ALA A 136 -16.30 13.59 -7.67
CA ALA A 136 -17.72 13.37 -7.93
C ALA A 136 -18.41 14.62 -8.49
N ILE A 137 -18.10 15.81 -7.97
CA ILE A 137 -18.61 17.09 -8.49
C ILE A 137 -18.19 17.25 -9.95
N TYR A 138 -16.94 16.90 -10.28
CA TYR A 138 -16.45 16.95 -11.64
C TYR A 138 -17.24 16.00 -12.56
N VAL A 139 -17.32 14.71 -12.22
CA VAL A 139 -17.98 13.68 -13.07
C VAL A 139 -19.50 13.92 -13.23
N LEU A 140 -20.12 14.63 -12.28
CA LEU A 140 -21.54 14.99 -12.34
C LEU A 140 -21.78 16.38 -12.93
N SER A 141 -20.73 17.12 -13.25
CA SER A 141 -20.82 18.45 -13.83
C SER A 141 -21.28 18.36 -15.28
N PRO A 142 -22.27 19.16 -15.72
CA PRO A 142 -22.64 19.25 -17.12
C PRO A 142 -21.63 20.03 -17.98
N VAL A 143 -20.53 20.49 -17.37
CA VAL A 143 -19.45 21.26 -18.03
C VAL A 143 -18.19 20.40 -18.02
N ASP A 144 -17.94 19.74 -19.14
CA ASP A 144 -16.68 19.02 -19.41
C ASP A 144 -15.62 19.95 -19.98
N PHE A 145 -14.33 19.62 -19.76
CA PHE A 145 -13.21 20.36 -20.33
C PHE A 145 -13.18 20.26 -21.87
N ILE A 146 -13.83 19.23 -22.43
CA ILE A 146 -14.03 19.01 -23.87
C ILE A 146 -15.52 18.86 -24.14
N PRO A 147 -16.16 19.76 -24.91
CA PRO A 147 -17.59 19.66 -25.19
C PRO A 147 -17.94 18.32 -25.85
N GLU A 148 -18.91 17.59 -25.30
CA GLU A 148 -19.45 16.34 -25.86
C GLU A 148 -19.88 16.46 -27.33
N ALA A 149 -20.13 17.70 -27.78
CA ALA A 149 -20.47 18.07 -29.16
C ALA A 149 -19.39 17.71 -30.20
N ILE A 150 -18.15 17.45 -29.80
CA ILE A 150 -17.04 17.13 -30.72
C ILE A 150 -16.92 15.61 -30.92
N ASN A 151 -16.99 14.81 -29.84
CA ASN A 151 -17.04 13.34 -29.88
C ASN A 151 -17.44 12.79 -28.49
N PRO A 152 -18.56 12.05 -28.36
CA PRO A 152 -19.00 11.48 -27.09
C PRO A 152 -17.98 10.57 -26.39
N ILE A 153 -17.11 9.91 -27.15
CA ILE A 153 -16.08 9.00 -26.62
C ILE A 153 -15.01 9.77 -25.83
N ILE A 154 -14.74 11.03 -26.19
CA ILE A 154 -13.67 11.84 -25.58
C ILE A 154 -14.10 12.35 -24.20
N GLY A 155 -15.37 12.69 -24.00
CA GLY A 155 -15.90 13.08 -22.68
C GLY A 155 -15.74 11.97 -21.65
N TYR A 156 -16.17 10.74 -21.98
CA TYR A 156 -15.98 9.58 -21.09
C TYR A 156 -14.51 9.26 -20.77
N LEU A 157 -13.58 9.61 -21.67
CA LEU A 157 -12.16 9.43 -21.42
C LEU A 157 -11.65 10.42 -20.37
N ASP A 158 -12.14 11.67 -20.38
CA ASP A 158 -11.79 12.71 -19.40
C ASP A 158 -12.24 12.30 -17.99
N ASP A 159 -13.48 11.84 -17.85
CA ASP A 159 -14.02 11.29 -16.60
C ASP A 159 -13.18 10.12 -16.07
N LEU A 160 -12.85 9.17 -16.94
CA LEU A 160 -12.03 8.01 -16.58
C LEU A 160 -10.65 8.44 -16.10
N ILE A 161 -10.04 9.42 -16.75
CA ILE A 161 -8.73 9.97 -16.38
C ILE A 161 -8.81 10.64 -15.00
N ILE A 162 -9.85 11.41 -14.73
CA ILE A 162 -10.00 12.14 -13.46
C ILE A 162 -10.27 11.19 -12.31
N VAL A 163 -11.11 10.18 -12.51
CA VAL A 163 -11.33 9.11 -11.53
C VAL A 163 -10.03 8.35 -11.26
N LEU A 164 -9.24 8.03 -12.30
CA LEU A 164 -7.94 7.39 -12.15
C LEU A 164 -6.94 8.28 -11.37
N ILE A 165 -6.87 9.56 -11.68
CA ILE A 165 -6.03 10.53 -10.95
C ILE A 165 -6.45 10.61 -9.49
N CYS A 166 -7.76 10.65 -9.20
CA CYS A 166 -8.27 10.64 -7.83
C CYS A 166 -7.82 9.38 -7.09
N PHE A 167 -7.97 8.20 -7.70
CA PHE A 167 -7.53 6.94 -7.10
C PHE A 167 -6.01 6.89 -6.87
N LEU A 168 -5.20 7.33 -7.84
CA LEU A 168 -3.75 7.42 -7.69
C LEU A 168 -3.35 8.41 -6.59
N HIS A 169 -4.04 9.54 -6.47
CA HIS A 169 -3.81 10.54 -5.43
C HIS A 169 -4.14 9.98 -4.04
N VAL A 170 -5.32 9.39 -3.88
CA VAL A 170 -5.76 8.75 -2.63
C VAL A 170 -4.80 7.62 -2.23
N SER A 171 -4.37 6.80 -3.18
CA SER A 171 -3.38 5.75 -2.96
C SER A 171 -2.02 6.31 -2.52
N ALA A 172 -1.56 7.41 -3.12
CA ALA A 172 -0.31 8.05 -2.74
C ALA A 172 -0.38 8.66 -1.32
N LEU A 173 -1.50 9.28 -0.97
CA LEU A 173 -1.76 9.76 0.39
C LEU A 173 -1.74 8.61 1.41
N TYR A 174 -2.43 7.51 1.12
CA TYR A 174 -2.47 6.39 2.05
C TYR A 174 -1.11 5.68 2.16
N ARG A 175 -0.39 5.55 1.04
CA ARG A 175 0.99 5.04 1.04
C ARG A 175 1.90 5.89 1.93
N SER A 176 1.79 7.23 1.89
CA SER A 176 2.62 8.10 2.73
C SER A 176 2.33 7.93 4.22
N VAL A 177 1.07 7.68 4.59
CA VAL A 177 0.70 7.30 5.97
C VAL A 177 1.35 5.98 6.38
N LEU A 178 1.23 4.94 5.55
CA LEU A 178 1.84 3.65 5.87
C LEU A 178 3.36 3.73 5.96
N TYR A 179 3.99 4.49 5.07
CA TYR A 179 5.42 4.76 5.14
C TYR A 179 5.80 5.48 6.43
N SER A 180 5.07 6.52 6.84
CA SER A 180 5.32 7.21 8.11
C SER A 180 5.14 6.29 9.32
N ARG A 181 4.17 5.38 9.29
CA ARG A 181 3.92 4.41 10.38
C ARG A 181 4.98 3.31 10.47
N HIS A 182 5.55 2.86 9.35
CA HIS A 182 6.37 1.65 9.28
C HIS A 182 7.80 1.84 8.75
N GLY A 183 8.16 3.05 8.31
CA GLY A 183 9.52 3.43 7.89
C GLY A 183 10.36 4.06 9.00
N GLY A 184 9.76 4.28 10.17
CA GLY A 184 10.41 4.91 11.32
C GLY A 184 10.63 6.41 11.12
N SER A 185 10.33 7.21 12.15
CA SER A 185 10.73 8.62 12.18
C SER A 185 12.24 8.81 12.29
#